data_AF-A0A067F6Z2-F1
#
_entry.id   AF-A0A067F6Z2-F1
#
_cell.length_a   1.000
_cell.length_b   1.000
_cell.length_c   1.000
_cell.angle_alpha   90.00
_cell.angle_beta   90.00
_cell.angle_gamma   90.00
#
_symmetry.space_group_name_H-M   'P 1'
#
loop_
_entity.id
_entity.type
_entity.pdbx_description
1 polymer ?
#
loop_
_entity_poly.entity_id
_entity_poly.type
_entity_poly.pdbx_seq_one_letter_code
_entity_poly.pdbx_strand_id
1 'polypeptide(L)'
;VLSTAVDALTAFVRCFLSPDAANSGILLQPVMVYLSRALSYISTIAAKELPNIKPAMDIFIIRTLIAYQSLPDPVSYKSDHPQLIKLCTTPYRDASACEESSCLRLLLDKRDAWLGPWIPGRDWFEDELCAFQGGKDGLMPCVWENEVSSFPQPETIKKTLVNQMLLCFGIMFASQHSSGMLSLLGIIEQCLKAGKKQSWHAASVTNICVGLLAGLKALLNLRPQTLGSEVLNSIQAIFLSILAEGDICASQR
;
A
#
# COMPACT_ATOMS: atom_id res chain seq x y z
N VAL A 1 11.69 8.44 20.60
CA VAL A 1 12.86 9.17 20.05
C VAL A 1 13.02 8.92 18.55
N LEU A 2 13.30 7.70 18.10
CA LEU A 2 13.49 7.40 16.66
C LEU A 2 12.26 7.73 15.79
N SER A 3 11.05 7.29 16.19
CA SER A 3 9.79 7.66 15.50
C SER A 3 9.61 9.18 15.40
N THR A 4 9.85 9.90 16.50
CA THR A 4 9.69 11.35 16.58
C THR A 4 10.66 12.09 15.66
N ALA A 5 11.88 11.57 15.48
CA ALA A 5 12.83 12.12 14.53
C ALA A 5 12.37 11.93 13.08
N VAL A 6 11.77 10.78 12.76
CA VAL A 6 11.19 10.54 11.42
C VAL A 6 9.93 11.38 11.19
N ASP A 7 9.14 11.63 12.23
CA ASP A 7 7.98 12.54 12.15
C ASP A 7 8.43 13.98 11.87
N ALA A 8 9.46 14.45 12.57
CA ALA A 8 10.07 15.76 12.31
C ALA A 8 10.63 15.84 10.87
N LEU A 9 11.27 14.77 10.41
CA LEU A 9 11.79 14.66 9.05
C LEU A 9 10.66 14.69 8.01
N THR A 10 9.57 13.97 8.26
CA THR A 10 8.38 13.95 7.38
C THR A 10 7.74 15.33 7.30
N ALA A 11 7.56 16.00 8.44
CA ALA A 11 7.04 17.36 8.49
C ALA A 11 7.94 18.32 7.71
N PHE A 12 9.26 18.21 7.90
CA PHE A 12 10.23 18.99 7.15
C PHE A 12 10.14 18.76 5.63
N VAL A 13 10.07 17.50 5.19
CA VAL A 13 9.90 17.16 3.77
C VAL A 13 8.65 17.80 3.19
N ARG A 14 7.50 17.65 3.86
CA ARG A 14 6.22 18.20 3.39
C ARG A 14 6.21 19.72 3.34
N CYS A 15 6.90 20.39 4.27
CA CYS A 15 6.95 21.85 4.32
C CYS A 15 7.97 22.48 3.36
N PHE A 16 9.11 21.82 3.12
CA PHE A 16 10.26 22.45 2.45
C PHE A 16 10.67 21.81 1.13
N LEU A 17 10.17 20.61 0.81
CA LEU A 17 10.49 19.88 -0.43
C LEU A 17 9.29 19.77 -1.40
N SER A 18 8.29 20.64 -1.24
CA SER A 18 7.16 20.76 -2.17
C SER A 18 7.66 21.09 -3.60
N PRO A 19 7.00 20.58 -4.68
CA PRO A 19 7.44 20.79 -6.06
C PRO A 19 7.70 22.25 -6.46
N ASP A 20 7.03 23.21 -5.83
CA ASP A 20 7.14 24.64 -6.12
C ASP A 20 8.24 25.38 -5.34
N ALA A 21 8.98 24.69 -4.44
CA ALA A 21 10.03 25.32 -3.65
C ALA A 21 11.35 25.42 -4.42
N ALA A 22 11.77 26.64 -4.73
CA ALA A 22 13.01 26.98 -5.47
C ALA A 22 14.32 26.43 -4.85
N ASN A 23 14.29 25.90 -3.62
CA ASN A 23 15.45 25.37 -2.88
C ASN A 23 15.36 23.87 -2.54
N SER A 24 14.39 23.14 -3.11
CA SER A 24 14.11 21.73 -2.81
C SER A 24 15.32 20.80 -3.01
N GLY A 25 16.21 21.10 -3.95
CA GLY A 25 17.40 20.25 -4.22
C GLY A 25 18.45 20.20 -3.11
N ILE A 26 18.66 21.29 -2.34
CA ILE A 26 19.78 21.38 -1.38
C ILE A 26 19.49 20.55 -0.11
N LEU A 27 18.24 20.49 0.31
CA LEU A 27 17.81 19.83 1.54
C LEU A 27 17.41 18.36 1.33
N LEU A 28 17.27 17.91 0.07
CA LEU A 28 16.92 16.54 -0.26
C LEU A 28 18.05 15.56 0.10
N GLN A 29 19.30 15.87 -0.23
CA GLN A 29 20.42 14.93 -0.04
C GLN A 29 20.64 14.54 1.44
N PRO A 30 20.64 15.47 2.42
CA PRO A 30 20.73 15.09 3.83
C PRO A 30 19.55 14.24 4.31
N VAL A 31 18.31 14.58 3.90
CA VAL A 31 17.10 13.81 4.24
C VAL A 31 17.22 12.37 3.77
N MET A 32 17.69 12.19 2.53
CA MET A 32 17.88 10.89 1.90
C MET A 32 18.90 10.02 2.66
N VAL A 33 20.00 10.61 3.12
CA VAL A 33 20.99 9.91 3.94
C VAL A 33 20.38 9.45 5.26
N TYR A 34 19.55 10.27 5.91
CA TYR A 34 18.89 9.88 7.15
C TYR A 34 17.84 8.77 6.94
N LEU A 35 17.07 8.83 5.85
CA LEU A 35 16.09 7.81 5.50
C LEU A 35 16.77 6.47 5.16
N SER A 36 17.82 6.49 4.34
CA SER A 36 18.57 5.29 4.00
C SER A 36 19.19 4.62 5.24
N ARG A 37 19.68 5.44 6.20
CA ARG A 37 20.13 4.94 7.50
C ARG A 37 18.99 4.34 8.32
N ALA A 38 17.84 4.99 8.38
CA ALA A 38 16.66 4.46 9.08
C ALA A 38 16.24 3.11 8.50
N LEU A 39 16.24 2.97 7.17
CA LEU A 39 15.93 1.72 6.48
C LEU A 39 16.96 0.63 6.76
N SER A 40 18.25 0.98 6.80
CA SER A 40 19.32 0.05 7.22
C SER A 40 19.14 -0.42 8.67
N TYR A 41 18.72 0.47 9.58
CA TYR A 41 18.39 0.09 10.96
C TYR A 41 17.19 -0.85 11.04
N ILE A 42 16.14 -0.61 10.25
CA ILE A 42 14.98 -1.54 10.16
C ILE A 42 15.46 -2.93 9.73
N SER A 43 16.24 -3.01 8.66
CA SER A 43 16.77 -4.28 8.13
C SER A 43 17.64 -5.03 9.14
N THR A 44 18.50 -4.31 9.87
CA THR A 44 19.43 -4.92 10.85
C THR A 44 18.75 -5.34 12.16
N ILE A 45 17.74 -4.61 12.61
CA ILE A 45 16.99 -4.94 13.83
C ILE A 45 15.98 -6.06 13.56
N ALA A 46 15.35 -6.08 12.38
CA ALA A 46 14.46 -7.17 11.98
C ALA A 46 15.15 -8.54 12.03
N ALA A 47 16.46 -8.60 11.74
CA ALA A 47 17.26 -9.83 11.82
C ALA A 47 17.57 -10.31 13.26
N LYS A 48 17.31 -9.50 14.29
CA LYS A 48 17.72 -9.77 15.68
C LYS A 48 16.60 -10.28 16.60
N GLU A 49 15.37 -10.48 16.08
CA GLU A 49 14.19 -11.03 16.78
C GLU A 49 14.10 -10.70 18.29
N LEU A 50 14.24 -9.42 18.65
CA LEU A 50 14.21 -9.01 20.05
C LEU A 50 12.76 -9.01 20.60
N PRO A 51 12.46 -9.77 21.66
CA PRO A 51 11.15 -9.74 22.30
C PRO A 51 10.89 -8.33 22.90
N ASN A 52 9.63 -7.90 22.87
CA ASN A 52 9.11 -6.61 23.37
C ASN A 52 9.42 -5.33 22.56
N ILE A 53 10.12 -5.39 21.42
CA ILE A 53 10.40 -4.20 20.59
C ILE A 53 9.43 -4.08 19.39
N LYS A 54 8.64 -5.13 19.10
CA LYS A 54 7.81 -5.22 17.88
C LYS A 54 6.89 -4.01 17.65
N PRO A 55 6.08 -3.52 18.62
CA PRO A 55 5.21 -2.36 18.36
C PRO A 55 6.00 -1.07 18.07
N ALA A 56 7.13 -0.86 18.75
CA ALA A 56 7.99 0.30 18.50
C ALA A 56 8.66 0.23 17.14
N MET A 57 9.04 -0.97 16.68
CA MET A 57 9.57 -1.19 15.34
C MET A 57 8.50 -0.99 14.28
N ASP A 58 7.29 -1.50 14.49
CA ASP A 58 6.17 -1.33 13.54
C ASP A 58 5.87 0.17 13.36
N ILE A 59 5.83 0.95 14.45
CA ILE A 59 5.70 2.42 14.39
C ILE A 59 6.87 3.05 13.63
N PHE A 60 8.10 2.62 13.91
CA PHE A 60 9.28 3.17 13.23
C PHE A 60 9.26 2.88 11.73
N ILE A 61 8.82 1.68 11.33
CA ILE A 61 8.62 1.31 9.93
C ILE A 61 7.53 2.19 9.30
N ILE A 62 6.36 2.31 9.94
CA ILE A 62 5.25 3.16 9.50
C ILE A 62 5.76 4.57 9.19
N ARG A 63 6.46 5.21 10.15
CA ARG A 63 6.97 6.57 9.95
C ARG A 63 7.99 6.65 8.82
N THR A 64 8.88 5.65 8.72
CA THR A 64 9.91 5.62 7.67
C THR A 64 9.27 5.50 6.29
N LEU A 65 8.27 4.62 6.13
CA LEU A 65 7.52 4.48 4.87
C LEU A 65 6.75 5.76 4.53
N ILE A 66 6.11 6.42 5.49
CA ILE A 66 5.43 7.71 5.27
C ILE A 66 6.42 8.78 4.82
N ALA A 67 7.63 8.80 5.38
CA ALA A 67 8.65 9.76 5.02
C ALA A 67 9.14 9.55 3.58
N TYR A 68 9.40 8.30 3.15
CA TYR A 68 9.74 7.99 1.76
C TYR A 68 8.60 8.34 0.78
N GLN A 69 7.35 8.05 1.15
CA GLN A 69 6.17 8.40 0.35
C GLN A 69 5.95 9.91 0.24
N SER A 70 6.49 10.69 1.20
CA SER A 70 6.38 12.15 1.17
C SER A 70 7.46 12.82 0.31
N LEU A 71 8.45 12.07 -0.18
CA LEU A 71 9.47 12.60 -1.09
C LEU A 71 8.87 12.87 -2.48
N PRO A 72 9.27 13.98 -3.14
CA PRO A 72 8.63 14.43 -4.38
C PRO A 72 8.87 13.52 -5.59
N ASP A 73 10.07 12.93 -5.69
CA ASP A 73 10.44 12.02 -6.79
C ASP A 73 10.89 10.66 -6.23
N PRO A 74 10.16 9.56 -6.51
CA PRO A 74 10.53 8.24 -6.03
C PRO A 74 11.75 7.65 -6.73
N VAL A 75 12.19 8.20 -7.87
CA VAL A 75 13.42 7.78 -8.54
C VAL A 75 14.67 8.30 -7.81
N SER A 76 14.53 9.38 -7.03
CA SER A 76 15.65 9.97 -6.27
C SER A 76 16.28 9.01 -5.24
N TYR A 77 15.53 8.05 -4.68
CA TYR A 77 16.00 7.05 -3.71
C TYR A 77 16.14 5.64 -4.31
N LYS A 78 16.50 5.54 -5.59
CA LYS A 78 16.66 4.24 -6.28
C LYS A 78 17.61 3.27 -5.58
N SER A 79 18.62 3.76 -4.85
CA SER A 79 19.52 2.93 -4.05
C SER A 79 18.82 2.15 -2.94
N ASP A 80 17.72 2.70 -2.41
CA ASP A 80 16.97 2.12 -1.29
C ASP A 80 15.82 1.21 -1.77
N HIS A 81 15.47 1.26 -3.06
CA HIS A 81 14.39 0.46 -3.65
C HIS A 81 14.46 -1.03 -3.31
N PRO A 82 15.61 -1.73 -3.36
CA PRO A 82 15.65 -3.16 -3.02
C PRO A 82 15.21 -3.46 -1.59
N GLN A 83 15.58 -2.61 -0.63
CA GLN A 83 15.19 -2.77 0.77
C GLN A 83 13.72 -2.42 0.98
N LEU A 84 13.23 -1.33 0.36
CA LEU A 84 11.82 -0.95 0.40
C LEU A 84 10.93 -2.03 -0.24
N ILE A 85 11.29 -2.55 -1.41
CA ILE A 85 10.56 -3.63 -2.08
C ILE A 85 10.49 -4.88 -1.20
N LYS A 86 11.61 -5.27 -0.56
CA LYS A 86 11.61 -6.42 0.35
C LYS A 86 10.62 -6.24 1.49
N LEU A 87 10.60 -5.05 2.10
CA LEU A 87 9.70 -4.70 3.19
C LEU A 87 8.23 -4.62 2.74
N CYS A 88 7.97 -3.97 1.61
CA CYS A 88 6.64 -3.72 1.09
C CYS A 88 6.00 -4.96 0.42
N THR A 89 6.77 -6.03 0.17
CA THR A 89 6.24 -7.33 -0.30
C THR A 89 5.94 -8.30 0.84
N THR A 90 6.20 -7.93 2.10
CA THR A 90 5.83 -8.74 3.28
C THR A 90 4.35 -9.10 3.33
N PRO A 91 3.39 -8.18 3.04
CA PRO A 91 1.95 -8.53 3.05
C PRO A 91 1.55 -9.65 2.10
N TYR A 92 2.37 -9.93 1.07
CA TYR A 92 2.14 -11.03 0.13
C TYR A 92 2.90 -12.29 0.54
N ARG A 93 4.18 -12.13 0.93
CA ARG A 93 5.09 -13.24 1.24
C ARG A 93 4.81 -13.90 2.60
N ASP A 94 4.36 -13.11 3.57
CA ASP A 94 4.01 -13.54 4.93
C ASP A 94 2.61 -13.05 5.31
N ALA A 95 1.64 -13.35 4.44
CA ALA A 95 0.25 -12.92 4.60
C ALA A 95 -0.38 -13.39 5.92
N SER A 96 0.09 -14.52 6.48
CA SER A 96 -0.39 -15.06 7.76
C SER A 96 -0.10 -14.14 8.97
N ALA A 97 0.95 -13.33 8.88
CA ALA A 97 1.36 -12.38 9.92
C ALA A 97 0.79 -10.97 9.72
N CYS A 98 0.07 -10.74 8.61
CA CYS A 98 -0.44 -9.42 8.23
C CYS A 98 -1.95 -9.33 8.43
N GLU A 99 -2.39 -8.18 8.91
CA GLU A 99 -3.82 -7.85 8.96
C GLU A 99 -4.34 -7.48 7.55
N GLU A 100 -5.66 -7.52 7.40
CA GLU A 100 -6.33 -7.01 6.21
C GLU A 100 -6.22 -5.47 6.15
N SER A 101 -5.92 -4.94 4.97
CA SER A 101 -5.85 -3.51 4.71
C SER A 101 -7.24 -2.85 4.62
N SER A 102 -7.33 -1.64 5.15
CA SER A 102 -8.49 -0.75 5.05
C SER A 102 -8.36 0.29 3.92
N CYS A 103 -7.24 0.32 3.18
CA CYS A 103 -6.94 1.38 2.21
C CYS A 103 -7.74 1.29 0.90
N LEU A 104 -8.48 0.22 0.64
CA LEU A 104 -9.20 0.07 -0.62
C LEU A 104 -10.16 1.24 -0.87
N ARG A 105 -10.89 1.68 0.16
CA ARG A 105 -11.79 2.85 0.07
C ARG A 105 -11.06 4.16 -0.23
N LEU A 106 -9.88 4.37 0.38
CA LEU A 106 -9.04 5.54 0.09
C LEU A 106 -8.60 5.55 -1.38
N LEU A 107 -8.36 4.36 -1.94
CA LEU A 107 -7.92 4.20 -3.33
C LEU A 107 -9.08 4.15 -4.33
N LEU A 108 -10.33 4.01 -3.91
CA LEU A 108 -11.52 3.99 -4.78
C LEU A 108 -12.43 5.21 -4.58
N ASP A 109 -11.88 6.35 -4.12
CA ASP A 109 -12.65 7.55 -3.77
C ASP A 109 -13.61 7.97 -4.91
N LYS A 110 -14.86 8.26 -4.56
CA LYS A 110 -15.94 8.73 -5.47
C LYS A 110 -15.59 9.94 -6.34
N ARG A 111 -14.54 10.71 -5.98
CA ARG A 111 -14.04 11.84 -6.75
C ARG A 111 -13.08 11.41 -7.87
N ASP A 112 -12.61 10.17 -7.85
CA ASP A 112 -11.85 9.62 -8.96
C ASP A 112 -12.79 9.37 -10.14
N ALA A 113 -12.76 10.30 -11.10
CA ALA A 113 -13.43 10.21 -12.39
C ALA A 113 -13.06 8.95 -13.21
N TRP A 114 -12.08 8.19 -12.74
CA TRP A 114 -11.46 7.01 -13.38
C TRP A 114 -12.31 5.76 -13.27
N LEU A 115 -13.23 5.76 -12.33
CA LEU A 115 -14.23 4.73 -12.19
C LEU A 115 -15.55 5.11 -12.91
N GLY A 116 -15.56 6.24 -13.62
CA GLY A 116 -16.69 6.80 -14.35
C GLY A 116 -17.34 7.98 -13.62
N PRO A 117 -18.20 8.76 -14.30
CA PRO A 117 -19.08 9.69 -13.62
C PRO A 117 -20.15 8.87 -12.92
N TRP A 118 -19.81 8.38 -11.74
CA TRP A 118 -20.75 7.59 -10.98
C TRP A 118 -21.90 8.46 -10.49
N ILE A 119 -23.12 7.96 -10.66
CA ILE A 119 -24.34 8.62 -10.22
C ILE A 119 -24.92 7.78 -9.09
N PRO A 120 -24.88 8.28 -7.84
CA PRO A 120 -25.45 7.58 -6.68
C PRO A 120 -26.90 7.15 -6.95
N GLY A 121 -27.21 5.87 -6.73
CA GLY A 121 -28.53 5.28 -7.00
C GLY A 121 -28.80 4.85 -8.46
N ARG A 122 -27.89 5.10 -9.41
CA ARG A 122 -27.93 4.56 -10.77
C ARG A 122 -26.95 3.41 -10.95
N ASP A 123 -25.75 3.55 -10.40
CA ASP A 123 -24.67 2.61 -10.54
C ASP A 123 -24.59 1.72 -9.30
N TRP A 124 -25.35 0.62 -9.28
CA TRP A 124 -25.44 -0.29 -8.12
C TRP A 124 -24.06 -0.77 -7.61
N PHE A 125 -23.10 -0.98 -8.52
CA PHE A 125 -21.71 -1.32 -8.15
C PHE A 125 -20.97 -0.17 -7.44
N GLU A 126 -21.27 1.09 -7.75
CA GLU A 126 -20.74 2.25 -7.01
C GLU A 126 -21.28 2.26 -5.58
N ASP A 127 -22.60 2.07 -5.43
CA ASP A 127 -23.25 2.07 -4.13
C ASP A 127 -22.71 0.92 -3.25
N GLU A 128 -22.41 -0.23 -3.86
CA GLU A 128 -21.79 -1.40 -3.24
C GLU A 128 -20.32 -1.17 -2.82
N LEU A 129 -19.51 -0.54 -3.68
CA LEU A 129 -18.12 -0.15 -3.35
C LEU A 129 -18.06 1.01 -2.33
N CYS A 130 -19.01 1.94 -2.38
CA CYS A 130 -19.13 3.07 -1.44
C CYS A 130 -19.66 2.63 -0.07
N ALA A 131 -20.42 1.53 -0.01
CA ALA A 131 -20.81 0.84 1.20
C ALA A 131 -19.68 0.01 1.81
N PHE A 132 -18.66 -0.34 1.02
CA PHE A 132 -17.53 -1.10 1.50
C PHE A 132 -16.64 -0.24 2.41
N GLN A 133 -16.56 -0.65 3.67
CA GLN A 133 -15.44 -0.35 4.53
C GLN A 133 -14.71 -1.65 4.74
N GLY A 134 -13.47 -1.72 4.24
CA GLY A 134 -12.58 -2.82 4.54
C GLY A 134 -12.43 -2.95 6.05
N GLY A 135 -12.86 -4.10 6.57
CA GLY A 135 -12.92 -4.43 7.99
C GLY A 135 -14.17 -3.94 8.73
N LYS A 136 -14.62 -4.78 9.67
CA LYS A 136 -15.79 -4.60 10.55
C LYS A 136 -15.91 -3.24 11.26
N ASP A 137 -14.80 -2.53 11.46
CA ASP A 137 -14.69 -1.37 12.36
C ASP A 137 -14.74 0.01 11.67
N GLY A 138 -15.19 0.08 10.42
CA GLY A 138 -15.19 1.34 9.70
C GLY A 138 -16.22 2.37 10.23
N LEU A 139 -16.02 3.63 9.83
CA LEU A 139 -16.83 4.82 10.19
C LEU A 139 -18.32 4.78 9.78
N MET A 140 -18.73 3.91 8.87
CA MET A 140 -20.07 3.81 8.29
C MET A 140 -20.48 2.32 8.26
N PRO A 141 -21.67 1.93 8.70
CA PRO A 141 -22.06 0.51 8.71
C PRO A 141 -21.95 -0.08 7.29
N CYS A 142 -21.26 -1.23 7.18
CA CYS A 142 -21.22 -2.01 5.96
C CYS A 142 -22.64 -2.50 5.67
N VAL A 143 -23.22 -2.09 4.53
CA VAL A 143 -24.62 -2.41 4.18
C VAL A 143 -24.83 -3.92 3.98
N TRP A 144 -23.73 -4.67 3.87
CA TRP A 144 -23.69 -6.12 3.67
C TRP A 144 -23.53 -6.92 4.98
N GLU A 145 -23.32 -6.26 6.12
CA GLU A 145 -23.27 -6.91 7.44
C GLU A 145 -24.51 -6.56 8.26
N ASN A 146 -25.10 -7.57 8.90
CA ASN A 146 -26.27 -7.40 9.78
C ASN A 146 -25.93 -6.72 11.12
N GLU A 147 -24.65 -6.50 11.43
CA GLU A 147 -24.19 -5.92 12.69
C GLU A 147 -23.88 -4.43 12.52
N VAL A 148 -24.51 -3.59 13.34
CA VAL A 148 -24.25 -2.14 13.37
C VAL A 148 -22.95 -1.88 14.12
N SER A 149 -21.92 -1.41 13.41
CA SER A 149 -20.63 -1.00 14.01
C SER A 149 -20.84 0.06 15.11
N SER A 150 -20.37 -0.25 16.31
CA SER A 150 -20.25 0.70 17.42
C SER A 150 -18.99 1.54 17.19
N PHE A 151 -19.13 2.87 17.03
CA PHE A 151 -18.08 3.90 16.93
C PHE A 151 -16.76 3.49 16.22
N PRO A 152 -16.32 4.21 15.16
CA PRO A 152 -15.07 3.91 14.45
C PRO A 152 -13.90 3.68 15.42
N GLN A 153 -13.37 2.46 15.46
CA GLN A 153 -12.18 2.19 16.27
C GLN A 153 -10.94 2.73 15.54
N PRO A 154 -9.98 3.32 16.26
CA PRO A 154 -8.72 3.70 15.65
C PRO A 154 -8.04 2.50 15.02
N GLU A 155 -7.46 2.67 13.83
CA GLU A 155 -6.70 1.59 13.18
C GLU A 155 -5.60 1.06 14.11
N THR A 156 -5.46 -0.26 14.14
CA THR A 156 -4.38 -0.90 14.89
C THR A 156 -3.03 -0.55 14.26
N ILE A 157 -1.95 -0.56 15.06
CA ILE A 157 -0.59 -0.37 14.55
C ILE A 157 -0.28 -1.38 13.42
N LYS A 158 -0.75 -2.62 13.54
CA LYS A 158 -0.54 -3.68 12.55
C LYS A 158 -1.26 -3.38 11.23
N LYS A 159 -2.53 -2.97 11.28
CA LYS A 159 -3.28 -2.55 10.10
C LYS A 159 -2.64 -1.32 9.44
N THR A 160 -2.27 -0.31 10.22
CA THR A 160 -1.56 0.87 9.69
C THR A 160 -0.22 0.49 9.06
N LEU A 161 0.52 -0.47 9.62
CA LEU A 161 1.75 -0.98 9.03
C LEU A 161 1.51 -1.61 7.65
N VAL A 162 0.52 -2.50 7.54
CA VAL A 162 0.14 -3.12 6.26
C VAL A 162 -0.28 -2.06 5.26
N ASN A 163 -1.12 -1.11 5.68
CA ASN A 163 -1.55 0.01 4.85
C ASN A 163 -0.35 0.79 4.27
N GLN A 164 0.62 1.16 5.10
CA GLN A 164 1.81 1.88 4.62
C GLN A 164 2.73 1.02 3.75
N MET A 165 2.85 -0.28 4.03
CA MET A 165 3.59 -1.22 3.16
C MET A 165 2.97 -1.30 1.77
N LEU A 166 1.64 -1.43 1.68
CA LEU A 166 0.94 -1.56 0.39
C LEU A 166 0.93 -0.25 -0.41
N LEU A 167 0.76 0.89 0.25
CA LEU A 167 0.85 2.20 -0.42
C LEU A 167 2.26 2.47 -0.93
N CYS A 168 3.29 2.19 -0.11
CA CYS A 168 4.67 2.31 -0.54
C CYS A 168 5.04 1.28 -1.62
N PHE A 169 4.51 0.05 -1.56
CA PHE A 169 4.63 -0.93 -2.64
C PHE A 169 4.16 -0.34 -3.97
N GLY A 170 3.01 0.34 -4.00
CA GLY A 170 2.49 0.97 -5.21
C GLY A 170 3.47 1.97 -5.83
N ILE A 171 4.09 2.83 -5.03
CA ILE A 171 5.11 3.78 -5.49
C ILE A 171 6.34 3.03 -6.03
N MET A 172 6.80 2.00 -5.32
CA MET A 172 7.97 1.20 -5.74
C MET A 172 7.71 0.46 -7.04
N PHE A 173 6.52 -0.14 -7.18
CA PHE A 173 6.05 -0.79 -8.39
C PHE A 173 6.07 0.17 -9.58
N ALA A 174 5.46 1.35 -9.44
CA ALA A 174 5.41 2.36 -10.50
C ALA A 174 6.80 2.90 -10.90
N SER A 175 7.75 2.89 -9.95
CA SER A 175 9.12 3.36 -10.17
C SER A 175 10.00 2.34 -10.90
N GLN A 176 9.58 1.06 -11.02
CA GLN A 176 10.38 0.03 -11.68
C GLN A 176 10.31 0.08 -13.21
N HIS A 177 11.30 -0.50 -13.87
CA HIS A 177 11.19 -0.84 -15.30
C HIS A 177 10.27 -2.06 -15.48
N SER A 178 9.83 -2.34 -16.72
CA SER A 178 8.87 -3.41 -17.01
C SER A 178 9.28 -4.77 -16.45
N SER A 179 10.57 -5.13 -16.52
CA SER A 179 11.07 -6.38 -15.93
C SER A 179 10.95 -6.43 -14.40
N GLY A 180 11.18 -5.30 -13.73
CA GLY A 180 10.98 -5.17 -12.28
C GLY A 180 9.50 -5.27 -11.90
N MET A 181 8.62 -4.62 -12.67
CA MET A 181 7.16 -4.75 -12.50
C MET A 181 6.71 -6.20 -12.63
N LEU A 182 7.12 -6.88 -13.70
CA LEU A 182 6.79 -8.30 -13.91
C LEU A 182 7.32 -9.20 -12.79
N SER A 183 8.52 -8.92 -12.26
CA SER A 183 9.05 -9.65 -11.11
C SER A 183 8.18 -9.46 -9.86
N LEU A 184 7.68 -8.24 -9.61
CA LEU A 184 6.78 -7.96 -8.49
C LEU A 184 5.41 -8.62 -8.67
N LEU A 185 4.85 -8.57 -9.88
CA LEU A 185 3.60 -9.25 -10.20
C LEU A 185 3.74 -10.78 -10.06
N GLY A 186 4.88 -11.35 -10.45
CA GLY A 186 5.16 -12.77 -10.26
C GLY A 186 5.17 -13.19 -8.80
N ILE A 187 5.65 -12.34 -7.89
CA ILE A 187 5.55 -12.57 -6.43
C ILE A 187 4.08 -12.61 -6.01
N ILE A 188 3.29 -11.62 -6.42
CA ILE A 188 1.86 -11.54 -6.10
C ILE A 188 1.12 -12.78 -6.61
N GLU A 189 1.34 -13.16 -7.87
CA GLU A 189 0.68 -14.31 -8.49
C GLU A 189 1.04 -15.63 -7.78
N GLN A 190 2.31 -15.82 -7.43
CA GLN A 190 2.76 -17.00 -6.69
C GLN A 190 2.12 -17.07 -5.29
N CYS A 191 2.10 -15.94 -4.57
CA CYS A 191 1.50 -15.84 -3.25
C CYS A 191 -0.02 -16.07 -3.29
N LEU A 192 -0.72 -15.52 -4.28
CA LEU A 192 -2.15 -15.74 -4.49
C LEU A 192 -2.46 -17.23 -4.68
N LYS A 193 -1.69 -17.93 -5.51
CA LYS A 193 -1.87 -19.38 -5.74
C LYS A 193 -1.59 -20.21 -4.49
N ALA A 194 -0.59 -19.83 -3.69
CA ALA A 194 -0.25 -20.53 -2.46
C ALA A 194 -1.29 -20.33 -1.33
N GLY A 195 -2.01 -19.20 -1.34
CA GLY A 195 -2.96 -18.82 -0.31
C GLY A 195 -4.34 -19.49 -0.37
N LYS A 196 -4.76 -20.05 -1.52
CA LYS A 196 -6.18 -20.42 -1.80
C LYS A 196 -6.92 -21.28 -0.76
N LYS A 197 -6.24 -22.00 0.12
CA LYS A 197 -6.85 -22.87 1.15
C LYS A 197 -6.59 -22.41 2.59
N GLN A 198 -6.04 -21.21 2.74
CA GLN A 198 -5.60 -20.70 4.03
C GLN A 198 -6.65 -19.77 4.64
N SER A 199 -6.75 -19.76 5.97
CA SER A 199 -7.73 -18.92 6.68
C SER A 199 -7.51 -17.42 6.48
N TRP A 200 -6.28 -17.02 6.14
CA TRP A 200 -5.89 -15.63 5.87
C TRP A 200 -6.05 -15.22 4.39
N HIS A 201 -6.53 -16.13 3.52
CA HIS A 201 -6.60 -15.89 2.07
C HIS A 201 -7.42 -14.66 1.71
N ALA A 202 -8.59 -14.47 2.32
CA ALA A 202 -9.44 -13.31 2.09
C ALA A 202 -8.69 -11.99 2.39
N ALA A 203 -8.04 -11.88 3.54
CA ALA A 203 -7.23 -10.71 3.88
C ALA A 203 -6.07 -10.49 2.89
N SER A 204 -5.44 -11.57 2.42
CA SER A 204 -4.40 -11.50 1.40
C SER A 204 -4.93 -10.99 0.06
N VAL A 205 -6.11 -11.43 -0.38
CA VAL A 205 -6.76 -10.94 -1.61
C VAL A 205 -7.01 -9.44 -1.51
N THR A 206 -7.57 -8.96 -0.40
CA THR A 206 -7.77 -7.52 -0.15
C THR A 206 -6.44 -6.76 -0.26
N ASN A 207 -5.38 -7.27 0.38
CA ASN A 207 -4.05 -6.65 0.35
C ASN A 207 -3.44 -6.61 -1.07
N ILE A 208 -3.66 -7.66 -1.87
CA ILE A 208 -3.25 -7.70 -3.28
C ILE A 208 -3.97 -6.63 -4.08
N CYS A 209 -5.30 -6.53 -3.96
CA CYS A 209 -6.10 -5.52 -4.65
C CYS A 209 -5.64 -4.10 -4.29
N VAL A 210 -5.43 -3.82 -3.01
CA VAL A 210 -4.92 -2.52 -2.54
C VAL A 210 -3.55 -2.21 -3.13
N GLY A 211 -2.61 -3.15 -3.11
CA GLY A 211 -1.27 -2.92 -3.64
C GLY A 211 -1.23 -2.71 -5.15
N LEU A 212 -1.99 -3.49 -5.91
CA LEU A 212 -2.11 -3.32 -7.36
C LEU A 212 -2.75 -1.97 -7.71
N LEU A 213 -3.84 -1.60 -7.02
CA LEU A 213 -4.53 -0.34 -7.24
C LEU A 213 -3.65 0.87 -6.87
N ALA A 214 -2.92 0.79 -5.75
CA ALA A 214 -1.93 1.81 -5.39
C ALA A 214 -0.84 1.94 -6.45
N GLY A 215 -0.36 0.82 -7.01
CA GLY A 215 0.62 0.81 -8.10
C GLY A 215 0.10 1.43 -9.39
N LEU A 216 -1.12 1.10 -9.79
CA LEU A 216 -1.78 1.69 -10.95
C LEU A 216 -1.98 3.20 -10.77
N LYS A 217 -2.43 3.67 -9.61
CA LYS A 217 -2.54 5.10 -9.32
C LYS A 217 -1.20 5.83 -9.36
N ALA A 218 -0.16 5.24 -8.76
CA ALA A 218 1.17 5.81 -8.78
C ALA A 218 1.73 5.88 -10.21
N LEU A 219 1.46 4.87 -11.06
CA LEU A 219 1.84 4.88 -12.47
C LEU A 219 1.22 6.04 -13.24
N LEU A 220 -0.06 6.32 -13.02
CA LEU A 220 -0.76 7.43 -13.66
C LEU A 220 -0.16 8.78 -13.30
N ASN A 221 0.30 8.94 -12.06
CA ASN A 221 0.96 10.16 -11.59
C ASN A 221 2.40 10.29 -12.09
N LEU A 222 3.14 9.19 -12.18
CA LEU A 222 4.59 9.19 -12.47
C LEU A 222 4.93 8.99 -13.95
N ARG A 223 4.05 8.38 -14.74
CA ARG A 223 4.30 8.06 -16.16
C ARG A 223 3.11 8.45 -17.04
N PRO A 224 3.29 9.42 -17.95
CA PRO A 224 2.33 9.68 -19.03
C PRO A 224 2.42 8.67 -20.19
N GLN A 225 3.40 7.76 -20.18
CA GLN A 225 3.62 6.76 -21.23
C GLN A 225 2.78 5.50 -21.01
N THR A 226 2.33 4.89 -22.09
CA THR A 226 1.53 3.66 -22.07
C THR A 226 2.30 2.50 -21.44
N LEU A 227 1.63 1.79 -20.53
CA LEU A 227 2.18 0.60 -19.89
C LEU A 227 2.39 -0.51 -20.95
N GLY A 228 3.47 -1.28 -20.83
CA GLY A 228 3.71 -2.40 -21.74
C GLY A 228 2.60 -3.45 -21.65
N SER A 229 2.19 -4.00 -22.80
CA SER A 229 1.12 -5.01 -22.91
C SER A 229 1.35 -6.20 -21.97
N GLU A 230 2.59 -6.65 -21.81
CA GLU A 230 2.93 -7.76 -20.90
C GLU A 230 2.58 -7.46 -19.43
N VAL A 231 2.85 -6.23 -18.96
CA VAL A 231 2.54 -5.81 -17.58
C VAL A 231 1.02 -5.74 -17.39
N LEU A 232 0.29 -5.18 -18.36
CA LEU A 232 -1.17 -5.10 -18.33
C LEU A 232 -1.81 -6.49 -18.34
N ASN A 233 -1.34 -7.39 -19.21
CA ASN A 233 -1.83 -8.76 -19.28
C ASN A 233 -1.59 -9.52 -17.96
N SER A 234 -0.44 -9.30 -17.32
CA SER A 234 -0.12 -9.91 -16.03
C SER A 234 -1.02 -9.39 -14.90
N ILE A 235 -1.25 -8.07 -14.84
CA ILE A 235 -2.20 -7.46 -13.89
C ILE A 235 -3.61 -8.00 -14.12
N GLN A 236 -4.07 -8.03 -15.38
CA GLN A 236 -5.37 -8.55 -15.75
C GLN A 236 -5.53 -10.02 -15.36
N ALA A 237 -4.51 -10.85 -15.61
CA ALA A 237 -4.53 -12.26 -15.23
C ALA A 237 -4.67 -12.46 -13.71
N ILE A 238 -4.02 -11.62 -12.90
CA ILE A 238 -4.17 -11.67 -11.43
C ILE A 238 -5.60 -11.33 -11.03
N PHE A 239 -6.18 -10.25 -11.56
CA PHE A 239 -7.57 -9.89 -11.25
C PHE A 239 -8.57 -10.96 -11.72
N LEU A 240 -8.41 -11.51 -12.92
CA LEU A 240 -9.26 -12.59 -13.41
C LEU A 240 -9.13 -13.85 -12.54
N SER A 241 -7.93 -14.16 -12.04
CA SER A 241 -7.74 -15.28 -11.11
C SER A 241 -8.45 -15.04 -9.78
N ILE A 242 -8.48 -13.80 -9.28
CA ILE A 242 -9.23 -13.45 -8.06
C ILE A 242 -10.73 -13.61 -8.34
N LEU A 243 -11.25 -13.03 -9.42
CA LEU A 243 -12.67 -13.07 -9.79
C LEU A 243 -13.21 -14.47 -10.06
N ALA A 244 -12.37 -15.37 -10.57
CA ALA A 244 -12.73 -16.76 -10.82
C ALA A 244 -12.85 -17.60 -9.53
N GLU A 245 -12.43 -17.10 -8.37
CA GLU A 245 -12.57 -17.78 -7.10
C GLU A 245 -14.00 -17.64 -6.54
N GLY A 246 -14.61 -18.76 -6.16
CA GLY A 246 -16.00 -18.79 -5.69
C GLY A 246 -16.21 -18.20 -4.29
N ASP A 247 -15.16 -18.18 -3.46
CA ASP A 247 -15.21 -17.81 -2.03
C ASP A 247 -14.74 -16.37 -1.74
N ILE A 248 -14.65 -15.50 -2.76
CA ILE A 248 -14.37 -14.08 -2.55
C ILE A 248 -15.65 -13.36 -2.07
N CYS A 249 -15.51 -12.46 -1.10
CA CYS A 249 -16.66 -11.68 -0.63
C CYS A 249 -17.10 -10.66 -1.70
N ALA A 250 -18.34 -10.17 -1.61
CA ALA A 250 -18.93 -9.28 -2.62
C ALA A 250 -18.09 -8.01 -2.87
N SER A 251 -17.40 -7.51 -1.85
CA SER A 251 -16.54 -6.33 -1.97
C SER A 251 -15.17 -6.57 -2.59
N GLN A 252 -14.72 -7.83 -2.63
CA GLN A 252 -13.49 -8.23 -3.31
C GLN A 252 -13.74 -8.55 -4.79
N ARG A 253 -14.96 -8.99 -5.12
CA ARG A 253 -15.44 -9.19 -6.48
C ARG A 253 -15.67 -7.86 -7.18
#